data_AF-A0A812U3B3-F1
#
_entry.id   AF-A0A812U3B3-F1
#
_cell.length_a   1.000
_cell.length_b   1.000
_cell.length_c   1.000
_cell.angle_alpha   90.00
_cell.angle_beta   90.00
_cell.angle_gamma   90.00
#
_symmetry.space_group_name_H-M   'P 1'
#
loop_
_entity.id
_entity.type
_entity.pdbx_description
1 polymer ?
#
loop_
_entity_poly.entity_id
_entity_poly.type
_entity_poly.pdbx_seq_one_letter_code
_entity_poly.pdbx_strand_id
1 'polypeptide(L)'
;LAELPGQLKAFRIQDAACYCCAHGHRHPKTGAKIPCDREYVYWMIRRWFHDPEAPAESNLDSFNAMVREQLAPVVLKHAGGSTLPLSYALYACAACNLPWLIDYIPWWWAAVDSGEKTGIAFFLWFLRALMLYLYHALLQLAMMRICTMMWKALLPLADRIWRVVLTTVQIVIMLVIAMVFWLAFRIVYQVTDSTSLLPSVPFFAV
;
A
#
# COMPACT_ATOMS: atom_id res chain seq x y z
N LEU A 1 5.76 -15.58 3.06
CA LEU A 1 5.02 -15.23 1.82
C LEU A 1 5.63 -15.82 0.54
N ALA A 2 6.94 -16.06 0.48
CA ALA A 2 7.58 -16.62 -0.73
C ALA A 2 6.98 -17.97 -1.20
N GLU A 3 6.53 -18.82 -0.26
CA GLU A 3 5.92 -20.12 -0.58
C GLU A 3 4.41 -20.05 -0.86
N LEU A 4 3.76 -18.90 -0.61
CA LEU A 4 2.31 -18.73 -0.76
C LEU A 4 1.80 -19.09 -2.19
N PRO A 5 2.50 -18.74 -3.29
CA PRO A 5 2.10 -19.18 -4.62
C PRO A 5 2.12 -20.71 -4.78
N GLY A 6 3.12 -21.38 -4.21
CA GLY A 6 3.23 -22.84 -4.22
C GLY A 6 2.12 -23.50 -3.40
N GLN A 7 1.87 -22.97 -2.19
CA GLN A 7 0.81 -23.45 -1.29
C GLN A 7 -0.58 -23.32 -1.92
N LEU A 8 -0.87 -22.20 -2.58
CA LEU A 8 -2.15 -21.98 -3.24
C LEU A 8 -2.32 -22.85 -4.49
N LYS A 9 -1.26 -23.06 -5.28
CA LYS A 9 -1.30 -23.91 -6.47
C LYS A 9 -1.48 -25.40 -6.13
N ALA A 10 -0.86 -25.85 -5.04
CA ALA A 10 -0.96 -27.22 -4.56
C ALA A 10 -2.13 -27.44 -3.58
N PHE A 11 -2.93 -26.40 -3.29
CA PHE A 11 -3.97 -26.45 -2.27
C PHE A 11 -4.93 -27.63 -2.46
N ARG A 12 -5.18 -28.38 -1.39
CA ARG A 12 -6.24 -29.39 -1.31
C ARG A 12 -6.87 -29.32 0.07
N ILE A 13 -8.20 -29.28 0.12
CA ILE A 13 -8.93 -29.27 1.38
C ILE A 13 -8.77 -30.59 2.16
N GLN A 14 -8.46 -31.68 1.47
CA GLN A 14 -8.19 -32.99 2.07
C GLN A 14 -6.90 -33.00 2.91
N ASP A 15 -5.91 -32.20 2.49
CA ASP A 15 -4.60 -32.10 3.13
C ASP A 15 -4.61 -31.10 4.31
N ALA A 16 -5.73 -30.38 4.50
CA ALA A 16 -5.87 -29.41 5.58
C ALA A 16 -5.93 -30.11 6.95
N ALA A 17 -4.94 -29.85 7.80
CA ALA A 17 -4.92 -30.32 9.17
C ALA A 17 -5.97 -29.57 10.02
N CYS A 18 -6.80 -30.32 10.74
CA CYS A 18 -7.86 -29.77 11.57
C CYS A 18 -7.51 -29.92 13.05
N TYR A 19 -7.82 -28.90 13.87
CA TYR A 19 -7.44 -28.91 15.29
C TYR A 19 -8.02 -30.12 16.03
N CYS A 20 -9.28 -30.45 15.76
CA CYS A 20 -9.92 -31.61 16.37
C CYS A 20 -9.27 -32.94 15.94
N CYS A 21 -8.83 -33.06 14.69
CA CYS A 21 -8.11 -34.24 14.18
C CYS A 21 -6.78 -34.42 14.91
N ALA A 22 -6.03 -33.33 15.10
CA ALA A 22 -4.70 -33.34 15.71
C ALA A 22 -4.72 -33.78 17.19
N HIS A 23 -5.85 -33.60 17.87
CA HIS A 23 -6.05 -34.02 19.27
C HIS A 23 -6.96 -35.25 19.41
N GLY A 24 -7.14 -36.03 18.34
CA GLY A 24 -7.93 -37.27 18.39
C GLY A 24 -9.40 -37.04 18.80
N HIS A 25 -9.98 -35.93 18.36
CA HIS A 25 -11.33 -35.49 18.73
C HIS A 25 -11.54 -35.34 20.23
N ARG A 26 -10.51 -34.90 20.97
CA ARG A 26 -10.58 -34.58 22.40
C ARG A 26 -10.04 -33.19 22.70
N HIS A 27 -10.71 -32.47 23.60
CA HIS A 27 -10.22 -31.19 24.08
C HIS A 27 -8.99 -31.39 24.99
N PRO A 28 -7.84 -30.74 24.73
CA PRO A 28 -6.56 -31.09 25.38
C PRO A 28 -6.51 -30.82 26.88
N LYS A 29 -7.35 -29.91 27.41
CA LYS A 29 -7.37 -29.61 28.85
C LYS A 29 -8.42 -30.41 29.65
N THR A 30 -9.53 -30.76 29.01
CA THR A 30 -10.69 -31.33 29.73
C THR A 30 -10.96 -32.79 29.35
N GLY A 31 -10.31 -33.30 28.30
CA GLY A 31 -10.53 -34.66 27.79
C GLY A 31 -11.90 -34.89 27.12
N ALA A 32 -12.77 -33.88 27.12
CA ALA A 32 -14.10 -33.95 26.55
C ALA A 32 -14.04 -34.22 25.04
N LYS A 33 -14.95 -35.05 24.53
CA LYS A 33 -15.06 -35.34 23.09
C LYS A 33 -15.52 -34.07 22.36
N ILE A 34 -14.84 -33.72 21.28
CA ILE A 34 -15.19 -32.59 20.41
C ILE A 34 -15.65 -33.08 19.04
N PRO A 35 -16.65 -32.42 18.42
CA PRO A 35 -17.09 -32.75 17.07
C PRO A 35 -15.98 -32.53 16.04
N CYS A 36 -16.12 -33.17 14.88
CA CYS A 36 -15.16 -33.05 13.79
C CYS A 36 -15.45 -31.81 12.94
N ASP A 37 -14.61 -30.79 13.01
CA ASP A 37 -14.74 -29.59 12.16
C ASP A 37 -14.65 -29.95 10.67
N ARG A 38 -13.89 -30.98 10.30
CA ARG A 38 -13.75 -31.43 8.89
C ARG A 38 -15.06 -31.95 8.31
N GLU A 39 -15.87 -32.67 9.09
CA GLU A 39 -17.18 -33.16 8.65
C GLU A 39 -18.12 -31.98 8.35
N TYR A 40 -18.11 -30.97 9.22
CA TYR A 40 -18.93 -29.77 9.03
C TYR A 40 -18.50 -28.97 7.79
N VAL A 41 -17.19 -28.79 7.59
CA VAL A 41 -16.64 -28.12 6.40
C VAL A 41 -17.02 -28.88 5.12
N TYR A 42 -16.88 -30.21 5.10
CA TYR A 42 -17.22 -31.02 3.93
C TYR A 42 -18.71 -31.01 3.64
N TRP A 43 -19.56 -31.03 4.67
CA TRP A 43 -21.00 -30.88 4.52
C TRP A 43 -21.34 -29.53 3.85
N MET A 44 -20.69 -28.44 4.27
CA MET A 44 -20.91 -27.13 3.67
C MET A 44 -20.42 -27.06 2.22
N ILE A 45 -19.25 -27.62 1.91
CA ILE A 45 -18.72 -27.68 0.54
C ILE A 45 -19.68 -28.46 -0.37
N ARG A 46 -20.17 -29.62 0.09
CA ARG A 46 -21.17 -30.40 -0.65
C ARG A 46 -22.44 -29.60 -0.92
N ARG A 47 -22.87 -28.78 0.04
CA ARG A 47 -24.02 -27.90 -0.13
C ARG A 47 -23.79 -26.80 -1.17
N TRP A 48 -22.60 -26.20 -1.20
CA TRP A 48 -22.27 -25.10 -2.12
C TRP A 48 -21.97 -25.55 -3.55
N PHE A 49 -21.32 -26.71 -3.69
CA PHE A 49 -20.88 -27.25 -4.98
C PHE A 49 -21.78 -28.38 -5.49
N HIS A 50 -22.97 -28.54 -4.91
CA HIS A 50 -23.88 -29.62 -5.26
C HIS A 50 -24.22 -29.59 -6.75
N ASP A 51 -23.78 -30.61 -7.47
CA ASP A 51 -24.16 -30.87 -8.84
C ASP A 51 -24.92 -32.22 -8.90
N PRO A 52 -26.21 -32.22 -9.31
CA PRO A 52 -27.03 -33.43 -9.40
C PRO A 52 -26.47 -34.51 -10.33
N GLU A 53 -25.68 -34.11 -11.34
CA GLU A 53 -25.17 -35.00 -12.39
C GLU A 53 -23.72 -35.46 -12.12
N ALA A 54 -23.07 -34.92 -11.09
CA ALA A 54 -21.67 -35.21 -10.79
C ALA A 54 -21.52 -36.28 -9.67
N PRO A 55 -20.44 -37.08 -9.70
CA PRO A 55 -20.11 -38.00 -8.61
C PRO A 55 -19.98 -37.27 -7.26
N ALA A 56 -20.38 -37.91 -6.15
CA ALA A 56 -20.39 -37.29 -4.82
C ALA A 56 -19.03 -36.75 -4.35
N GLU A 57 -17.92 -37.30 -4.85
CA GLU A 57 -16.55 -36.82 -4.56
C GLU A 57 -16.12 -35.60 -5.40
N SER A 58 -16.81 -35.33 -6.52
CA SER A 58 -16.55 -34.20 -7.42
C SER A 58 -16.65 -32.84 -6.71
N ASN A 59 -17.52 -32.73 -5.70
CA ASN A 59 -17.76 -31.49 -4.96
C ASN A 59 -16.48 -30.93 -4.29
N LEU A 60 -15.64 -31.83 -3.74
CA LEU A 60 -14.40 -31.41 -3.08
C LEU A 60 -13.35 -30.96 -4.12
N ASP A 61 -13.33 -31.59 -5.28
CA ASP A 61 -12.42 -31.22 -6.36
C ASP A 61 -12.83 -29.92 -7.04
N SER A 62 -14.13 -29.66 -7.21
CA SER A 62 -14.66 -28.37 -7.65
C SER A 62 -14.29 -27.24 -6.69
N PHE A 63 -14.34 -27.47 -5.38
CA PHE A 63 -13.87 -26.50 -4.40
C PHE A 63 -12.36 -26.27 -4.50
N ASN A 64 -11.56 -27.35 -4.60
CA ASN A 64 -10.11 -27.24 -4.78
C ASN A 64 -9.76 -26.44 -6.05
N ALA A 65 -10.45 -26.68 -7.16
CA ALA A 65 -10.30 -25.95 -8.41
C ALA A 65 -10.65 -24.47 -8.23
N MET A 66 -11.80 -24.15 -7.63
CA MET A 66 -12.20 -22.77 -7.33
C MET A 66 -11.13 -22.04 -6.50
N VAL A 67 -10.57 -22.68 -5.48
CA VAL A 67 -9.50 -22.08 -4.67
C VAL A 67 -8.24 -21.81 -5.51
N ARG A 68 -7.82 -22.76 -6.34
CA ARG A 68 -6.60 -22.65 -7.16
C ARG A 68 -6.75 -21.65 -8.30
N GLU A 69 -7.93 -21.57 -8.91
CA GLU A 69 -8.15 -20.81 -10.15
C GLU A 69 -8.75 -19.44 -9.90
N GLN A 70 -9.60 -19.28 -8.87
CA GLN A 70 -10.29 -18.02 -8.60
C GLN A 70 -9.75 -17.30 -7.37
N LEU A 71 -9.56 -18.02 -6.26
CA LEU A 71 -9.07 -17.40 -5.02
C LEU A 71 -7.57 -17.10 -5.09
N ALA A 72 -6.76 -18.01 -5.62
CA ALA A 72 -5.31 -17.86 -5.64
C ALA A 72 -4.83 -16.60 -6.38
N PRO A 73 -5.34 -16.25 -7.57
CA PRO A 73 -4.93 -15.01 -8.24
C PRO A 73 -5.28 -13.76 -7.43
N VAL A 74 -6.44 -13.73 -6.78
CA VAL A 74 -6.90 -12.60 -5.95
C VAL A 74 -6.00 -12.48 -4.72
N VAL A 75 -5.78 -13.57 -4.00
CA VAL A 75 -4.91 -13.59 -2.81
C VAL A 75 -3.47 -13.23 -3.20
N LEU A 76 -2.92 -13.74 -4.29
CA LEU A 76 -1.57 -13.40 -4.74
C LEU A 76 -1.46 -11.93 -5.17
N LYS A 77 -2.51 -11.36 -5.78
CA LYS A 77 -2.55 -9.93 -6.13
C LYS A 77 -2.58 -9.04 -4.88
N HIS A 78 -3.28 -9.45 -3.82
CA HIS A 78 -3.46 -8.64 -2.61
C HIS A 78 -2.41 -8.92 -1.52
N ALA A 79 -2.13 -10.18 -1.19
CA ALA A 79 -1.11 -10.59 -0.23
C ALA A 79 0.32 -10.44 -0.78
N GLY A 80 0.50 -10.51 -2.12
CA GLY A 80 1.72 -10.11 -2.83
C GLY A 80 1.67 -8.67 -3.35
N GLY A 81 0.62 -7.92 -2.98
CA GLY A 81 0.41 -6.53 -3.36
C GLY A 81 1.46 -5.64 -2.70
N SER A 82 2.47 -5.25 -3.47
CA SER A 82 3.56 -4.33 -3.10
C SER A 82 3.09 -2.88 -2.87
N THR A 83 1.78 -2.67 -2.73
CA THR A 83 1.17 -1.38 -2.47
C THR A 83 0.99 -1.27 -0.97
N LEU A 84 1.79 -0.41 -0.35
CA LEU A 84 1.48 0.06 0.98
C LEU A 84 0.03 0.58 0.98
N PRO A 85 -0.84 0.11 1.89
CA PRO A 85 -2.20 0.62 1.97
C PRO A 85 -2.18 2.15 2.07
N LEU A 86 -3.07 2.81 1.34
CA LEU A 86 -3.06 4.28 1.23
C LEU A 86 -3.12 4.95 2.60
N SER A 87 -3.88 4.37 3.54
CA SER A 87 -3.96 4.84 4.93
C SER A 87 -2.59 4.92 5.60
N TYR A 88 -1.78 3.86 5.53
CA TYR A 88 -0.42 3.88 6.09
C TYR A 88 0.49 4.89 5.38
N ALA A 89 0.33 5.07 4.06
CA ALA A 89 1.14 6.03 3.30
C ALA A 89 0.81 7.46 3.73
N LEU A 90 -0.49 7.74 3.94
CA LEU A 90 -0.97 9.02 4.44
C LEU A 90 -0.49 9.28 5.87
N TYR A 91 -0.56 8.29 6.77
CA TYR A 91 -0.06 8.43 8.14
C TYR A 91 1.44 8.70 8.17
N ALA A 92 2.23 7.94 7.41
CA ALA A 92 3.67 8.14 7.33
C ALA A 92 4.01 9.52 6.73
N CYS A 93 3.33 9.91 5.65
CA CYS A 93 3.51 11.22 5.04
C CYS A 93 3.15 12.36 6.01
N ALA A 94 2.00 12.28 6.68
CA ALA A 94 1.58 13.28 7.66
C ALA A 94 2.59 13.37 8.82
N ALA A 95 2.99 12.23 9.39
CA ALA A 95 3.95 12.20 10.49
C ALA A 95 5.33 12.78 10.11
N CYS A 96 5.79 12.55 8.87
CA CYS A 96 7.06 13.09 8.39
C CYS A 96 6.99 14.58 8.03
N ASN A 97 5.83 15.10 7.60
CA ASN A 97 5.70 16.49 7.18
C ASN A 97 5.25 17.44 8.31
N LEU A 98 4.53 16.94 9.32
CA LEU A 98 4.00 17.77 10.41
C LEU A 98 5.09 18.60 11.13
N PRO A 99 6.28 18.04 11.46
CA PRO A 99 7.31 18.82 12.14
C PRO A 99 7.77 20.05 11.33
N TRP A 100 7.75 19.98 10.00
CA TRP A 100 8.18 21.06 9.11
C TRP A 100 7.19 22.22 9.04
N LEU A 101 5.98 22.07 9.58
CA LEU A 101 5.06 23.20 9.74
C LEU A 101 5.64 24.29 10.65
N ILE A 102 6.58 23.94 11.53
CA ILE A 102 7.24 24.90 12.42
C ILE A 102 8.01 25.98 11.66
N ASP A 103 8.59 25.65 10.50
CA ASP A 103 9.37 26.59 9.68
C ASP A 103 8.52 27.69 9.08
N TYR A 104 7.20 27.48 9.01
CA TYR A 104 6.26 28.50 8.58
C TYR A 104 6.02 29.53 9.69
N ILE A 105 6.15 29.20 10.99
CA ILE A 105 5.83 30.14 12.07
C ILE A 105 6.61 31.47 11.95
N PRO A 106 7.95 31.49 11.76
CA PRO A 106 8.68 32.73 11.56
C PRO A 106 8.26 33.49 10.30
N TRP A 107 7.93 32.75 9.23
CA TRP A 107 7.51 33.31 7.95
C TRP A 107 6.14 34.00 8.05
N TRP A 108 5.21 33.44 8.83
CA TRP A 108 3.93 34.05 9.16
C TRP A 108 4.09 35.29 10.02
N TRP A 109 4.94 35.20 11.04
CA TRP A 109 5.22 36.33 11.92
C TRP A 109 5.74 37.54 11.14
N ALA A 110 6.71 37.32 10.23
CA ALA A 110 7.27 38.36 9.39
C ALA A 110 6.23 39.00 8.45
N ALA A 111 5.28 38.22 7.92
CA ALA A 111 4.24 38.72 7.03
C ALA A 111 3.16 39.55 7.75
N VAL A 112 2.91 39.26 9.03
CA VAL A 112 2.02 40.05 9.88
C VAL A 112 2.70 41.36 10.30
N ASP A 113 3.97 41.29 10.70
CA ASP A 113 4.76 42.44 11.17
C ASP A 113 5.00 43.48 10.06
N SER A 114 5.16 43.03 8.81
CA SER A 114 5.37 43.96 7.68
C SER A 114 4.13 44.78 7.31
N GLY A 115 2.92 44.40 7.77
CA GLY A 115 1.66 45.08 7.44
C GLY A 115 1.30 45.14 5.95
N GLU A 116 2.12 44.53 5.09
CA GLU A 116 2.16 44.77 3.65
C GLU A 116 1.10 43.97 2.88
N LYS A 117 0.53 42.94 3.52
CA LYS A 117 -0.47 42.05 2.92
C LYS A 117 -1.77 42.09 3.71
N THR A 118 -2.69 42.94 3.26
CA THR A 118 -4.05 43.04 3.82
C THR A 118 -5.09 42.54 2.79
N GLY A 119 -6.23 42.05 3.29
CA GLY A 119 -7.34 41.59 2.45
C GLY A 119 -7.01 40.39 1.54
N ILE A 120 -7.31 40.52 0.24
CA ILE A 120 -7.18 39.43 -0.74
C ILE A 120 -5.70 39.03 -0.97
N ALA A 121 -4.77 39.98 -0.87
CA ALA A 121 -3.34 39.71 -1.04
C ALA A 121 -2.79 38.76 0.04
N PHE A 122 -3.29 38.89 1.27
CA PHE A 122 -2.98 37.96 2.37
C PHE A 122 -3.49 36.55 2.06
N PHE A 123 -4.75 36.45 1.64
CA PHE A 123 -5.36 35.17 1.29
C PHE A 123 -4.60 34.44 0.18
N LEU A 124 -4.26 35.13 -0.91
CA LEU A 124 -3.52 34.55 -2.03
C LEU A 124 -2.11 34.07 -1.62
N TRP A 125 -1.43 34.86 -0.79
CA TRP A 125 -0.13 34.50 -0.25
C TRP A 125 -0.18 33.29 0.69
N PHE A 126 -1.18 33.22 1.58
CA PHE A 126 -1.39 32.09 2.48
C PHE A 126 -1.74 30.82 1.69
N LEU A 127 -2.67 30.92 0.76
CA LEU A 127 -3.05 29.81 -0.12
C LEU A 127 -1.84 29.26 -0.87
N ARG A 128 -0.97 30.14 -1.35
CA ARG A 128 0.28 29.77 -2.00
C ARG A 128 1.26 29.04 -1.07
N ALA A 129 1.35 29.43 0.20
CA ALA A 129 2.14 28.72 1.21
C ALA A 129 1.61 27.31 1.46
N LEU A 130 0.29 27.19 1.62
CA LEU A 130 -0.39 25.92 1.82
C LEU A 130 -0.17 24.99 0.62
N MET A 131 -0.27 25.50 -0.60
CA MET A 131 -0.03 24.72 -1.81
C MET A 131 1.42 24.25 -1.91
N LEU A 132 2.39 25.08 -1.54
CA LEU A 132 3.79 24.66 -1.46
C LEU A 132 3.96 23.49 -0.47
N TYR A 133 3.31 23.55 0.69
CA TYR A 133 3.35 22.46 1.66
C TYR A 133 2.69 21.19 1.11
N LEU A 134 1.48 21.30 0.54
CA LEU A 134 0.77 20.18 -0.07
C LEU A 134 1.53 19.55 -1.23
N TYR A 135 2.26 20.34 -2.02
CA TYR A 135 3.12 19.86 -3.09
C TYR A 135 4.19 18.89 -2.57
N HIS A 136 4.87 19.24 -1.47
CA HIS A 136 5.89 18.37 -0.88
C HIS A 136 5.28 17.04 -0.40
N ALA A 137 4.10 17.09 0.23
CA ALA A 137 3.39 15.90 0.68
C ALA A 137 2.98 14.99 -0.51
N LEU A 138 2.47 15.57 -1.59
CA LEU A 138 2.12 14.83 -2.81
C LEU A 138 3.35 14.23 -3.49
N LEU A 139 4.44 15.00 -3.59
CA LEU A 139 5.70 14.51 -4.15
C LEU A 139 6.23 13.33 -3.32
N GLN A 140 6.18 13.39 -1.99
CA GLN A 140 6.57 12.28 -1.13
C GLN A 140 5.70 11.04 -1.34
N LEU A 141 4.37 11.20 -1.45
CA LEU A 141 3.47 10.07 -1.74
C LEU A 141 3.77 9.43 -3.10
N ALA A 142 4.00 10.25 -4.13
CA ALA A 142 4.39 9.79 -5.46
C ALA A 142 5.74 9.04 -5.42
N MET A 143 6.75 9.61 -4.75
CA MET A 143 8.05 8.98 -4.59
C MET A 143 7.97 7.66 -3.80
N MET A 144 7.13 7.58 -2.76
CA MET A 144 6.91 6.34 -2.02
C MET A 144 6.36 5.23 -2.92
N ARG A 145 5.43 5.56 -3.83
CA ARG A 145 4.88 4.62 -4.81
C ARG A 145 5.91 4.18 -5.84
N ILE A 146 6.67 5.11 -6.40
CA ILE A 146 7.74 4.80 -7.37
C ILE A 146 8.80 3.91 -6.71
N CYS A 147 9.18 4.21 -5.46
CA CYS A 147 10.13 3.42 -4.69
C CYS A 147 9.69 1.96 -4.51
N THR A 148 8.43 1.70 -4.16
CA THR A 148 7.94 0.32 -4.00
C THR A 148 7.81 -0.42 -5.33
N MET A 149 7.43 0.29 -6.41
CA MET A 149 7.39 -0.27 -7.76
C MET A 149 8.79 -0.65 -8.26
N MET A 150 9.76 0.25 -8.12
CA MET A 150 11.15 0.01 -8.48
C MET A 150 11.73 -1.16 -7.69
N TRP A 151 11.55 -1.18 -6.37
CA TRP A 151 12.05 -2.28 -5.54
C TRP A 151 11.52 -3.64 -6.01
N LYS A 152 10.25 -3.69 -6.42
CA LYS A 152 9.65 -4.91 -6.97
C LYS A 152 10.29 -5.34 -8.29
N ALA A 153 10.59 -4.38 -9.17
CA ALA A 153 11.29 -4.64 -10.42
C ALA A 153 12.74 -5.09 -10.19
N LEU A 154 13.39 -4.61 -9.12
CA LEU A 154 14.76 -4.98 -8.73
C LEU A 154 14.82 -6.29 -7.93
N LEU A 155 13.72 -6.78 -7.36
CA LEU A 155 13.68 -7.97 -6.51
C LEU A 155 14.27 -9.23 -7.18
N PRO A 156 13.99 -9.55 -8.47
CA PRO A 156 14.59 -10.71 -9.13
C PRO A 156 16.11 -10.60 -9.30
N LEU A 157 16.65 -9.37 -9.36
CA LEU A 157 18.09 -9.14 -9.43
C LEU A 157 18.76 -9.29 -8.07
N ALA A 158 18.01 -9.24 -6.96
CA ALA A 158 18.53 -9.35 -5.60
C ALA A 158 19.08 -10.73 -5.26
N ASP A 159 18.74 -11.76 -6.05
CA ASP A 159 19.32 -13.10 -5.92
C ASP A 159 20.70 -13.20 -6.60
N ARG A 160 21.04 -12.26 -7.48
CA ARG A 160 22.29 -12.23 -8.25
C ARG A 160 23.25 -11.12 -7.83
N ILE A 161 22.73 -9.99 -7.38
CA ILE A 161 23.48 -8.78 -7.03
C ILE A 161 23.30 -8.51 -5.54
N TRP A 162 24.35 -8.02 -4.89
CA TRP A 162 24.31 -7.70 -3.47
C TRP A 162 23.26 -6.62 -3.18
N ARG A 163 22.38 -6.89 -2.21
CA ARG A 163 21.23 -6.03 -1.89
C ARG A 163 21.61 -4.58 -1.60
N VAL A 164 22.77 -4.35 -0.96
CA VAL A 164 23.29 -3.01 -0.67
C VAL A 164 23.50 -2.20 -1.95
N VAL A 165 24.10 -2.80 -2.98
CA VAL A 165 24.35 -2.13 -4.27
C VAL A 165 23.04 -1.75 -4.94
N LEU A 166 22.06 -2.66 -4.97
CA LEU A 166 20.74 -2.40 -5.53
C LEU A 166 20.03 -1.25 -4.80
N THR A 167 20.08 -1.25 -3.46
CA THR A 167 19.48 -0.17 -2.67
C THR A 167 20.17 1.18 -2.90
N THR A 168 21.51 1.21 -3.00
CA THR A 168 22.25 2.44 -3.25
C THR A 168 21.92 3.02 -4.63
N VAL A 169 21.90 2.18 -5.67
CA VAL A 169 21.52 2.61 -7.02
C VAL A 169 20.09 3.14 -7.05
N GLN A 170 19.15 2.46 -6.38
CA GLN A 170 17.78 2.92 -6.28
C GLN A 170 17.67 4.28 -5.57
N ILE A 171 18.38 4.49 -4.46
CA ILE A 171 18.39 5.77 -3.74
C ILE A 171 18.87 6.89 -4.67
N VAL A 172 19.96 6.68 -5.41
CA VAL A 172 20.49 7.68 -6.34
C VAL A 172 19.46 8.05 -7.41
N ILE A 173 18.81 7.05 -8.03
CA ILE A 173 17.78 7.29 -9.04
C ILE A 173 16.60 8.08 -8.44
N MET A 174 16.14 7.69 -7.24
CA MET A 174 15.05 8.37 -6.55
C MET A 174 15.39 9.82 -6.21
N LEU A 175 16.61 10.09 -5.76
CA LEU A 175 17.08 11.45 -5.47
C LEU A 175 17.11 12.33 -6.72
N VAL A 176 17.61 11.81 -7.85
CA VAL A 176 17.63 12.54 -9.12
C VAL A 176 16.21 12.88 -9.57
N ILE A 177 15.30 11.91 -9.56
CA ILE A 177 13.90 12.13 -9.93
C ILE A 177 13.26 13.18 -9.00
N ALA A 178 13.39 13.01 -7.69
CA ALA A 178 12.86 13.95 -6.71
C ALA A 178 13.41 15.37 -6.91
N MET A 179 14.71 15.50 -7.19
CA MET A 179 15.37 16.79 -7.43
C MET A 179 14.80 17.48 -8.68
N VAL A 180 14.58 16.76 -9.78
CA VAL A 180 14.02 17.33 -11.00
C VAL A 180 12.62 17.92 -10.76
N PHE A 181 11.73 17.15 -10.12
CA PHE A 181 10.37 17.61 -9.83
C PHE A 181 10.36 18.76 -8.83
N TRP A 182 11.11 18.62 -7.73
CA TRP A 182 11.19 19.64 -6.69
C TRP A 182 11.76 20.96 -7.23
N LEU A 183 12.86 20.90 -7.98
CA LEU A 183 13.52 22.09 -8.52
C LEU A 183 12.63 22.81 -9.54
N ALA A 184 12.00 22.07 -10.45
CA ALA A 184 11.09 22.65 -11.42
C ALA A 184 9.97 23.45 -10.74
N PHE A 185 9.33 22.87 -9.72
CA PHE A 185 8.28 23.56 -8.97
C PHE A 185 8.83 24.76 -8.17
N ARG A 186 9.99 24.61 -7.53
CA ARG A 186 10.64 25.68 -6.77
C ARG A 186 11.01 26.88 -7.63
N ILE A 187 11.52 26.66 -8.84
CA ILE A 187 11.86 27.74 -9.77
C ILE A 187 10.60 28.52 -10.12
N VAL A 188 9.51 27.85 -10.51
CA VAL A 188 8.23 28.53 -10.81
C VAL A 188 7.71 29.29 -9.59
N TYR A 189 7.81 28.69 -8.41
CA TYR A 189 7.43 29.32 -7.15
C TYR A 189 8.31 30.53 -6.79
N GLN A 190 9.59 30.58 -7.16
CA GLN A 190 10.45 31.72 -6.83
C GLN A 190 10.34 32.85 -7.84
N VAL A 191 10.15 32.53 -9.13
CA VAL A 191 10.06 33.51 -10.22
C VAL A 191 8.71 34.23 -10.23
N THR A 192 7.65 33.58 -9.76
CA THR A 192 6.30 34.15 -9.82
C THR A 192 6.04 35.15 -8.68
N ASP A 193 5.40 36.29 -8.97
CA ASP A 193 4.97 37.28 -7.98
C ASP A 193 4.12 36.69 -6.86
N SER A 194 4.28 37.19 -5.63
CA SER A 194 3.67 36.60 -4.43
C SER A 194 2.12 36.58 -4.41
N THR A 195 1.48 37.36 -5.28
CA THR A 195 0.02 37.41 -5.48
C THR A 195 -0.46 36.52 -6.63
N SER A 196 0.44 35.99 -7.46
CA SER A 196 0.08 35.15 -8.59
C SER A 196 -0.05 33.67 -8.17
N LEU A 197 -1.09 33.06 -8.73
CA LEU A 197 -1.45 31.65 -8.55
C LEU A 197 -0.88 30.74 -9.64
N LEU A 198 0.00 31.21 -10.53
CA LEU A 198 0.63 30.33 -11.54
C LEU A 198 1.24 29.03 -10.97
N PRO A 199 1.89 29.02 -9.79
CA PRO A 199 2.40 27.78 -9.19
C PRO A 199 1.31 26.78 -8.80
N SER A 200 0.04 27.20 -8.79
CA SER A 200 -1.11 26.37 -8.47
C SER A 200 -1.75 25.68 -9.66
N VAL A 201 -1.39 26.05 -10.90
CA VAL A 201 -1.92 25.44 -12.12
C VAL A 201 -1.88 23.90 -12.10
N PRO A 202 -0.82 23.22 -11.59
CA PRO A 202 -0.79 21.76 -11.50
C PRO A 202 -1.90 21.16 -10.60
N PHE A 203 -2.44 21.92 -9.66
CA PHE A 203 -3.50 21.47 -8.74
C PHE A 203 -4.91 21.70 -9.31
N PHE A 204 -5.05 22.64 -10.25
CA PHE A 204 -6.32 22.97 -10.90
C PHE A 204 -6.48 22.33 -12.29
N ALA A 205 -5.40 21.81 -12.87
CA ALA A 205 -5.41 21.13 -14.17
C ALA A 205 -5.84 19.65 -14.10
N VAL A 206 -6.51 19.25 -13.01
CA VAL A 206 -7.18 17.95 -12.84
C VAL A 206 -8.65 18.08 -13.24
#